data_AF-A0A810PZ22-F1
#
_entry.id   AF-A0A810PZ22-F1
#
_cell.length_a   1.000
_cell.length_b   1.000
_cell.length_c   1.000
_cell.angle_alpha   90.00
_cell.angle_beta   90.00
_cell.angle_gamma   90.00
#
_symmetry.space_group_name_H-M   'P 1'
#
loop_
_entity.id
_entity.type
_entity.pdbx_description
1 polymer ?
#
loop_
_entity_poly.entity_id
_entity_poly.type
_entity_poly.pdbx_seq_one_letter_code
_entity_poly.pdbx_strand_id
1 'polypeptide(L)' 'MWTSDPVWDAECYAAEQDRQTDRRPVCDCCGEPIQEDCALHYKGVWLCWECVNNNEEYIEEAWE' A
#
# COMPACT_ATOMS: atom_id res chain seq x y z
N MET A 1 -20.17 -13.32 7.23
CA MET A 1 -21.61 -13.64 7.22
C MET A 1 -22.26 -12.49 6.50
N TRP A 2 -22.80 -12.71 5.29
CA TRP A 2 -23.43 -11.67 4.48
C TRP A 2 -24.90 -11.60 4.87
N THR A 3 -25.39 -10.42 5.22
CA THR A 3 -26.74 -10.20 5.77
C THR A 3 -27.71 -9.71 4.69
N SER A 4 -28.97 -9.50 5.04
CA SER A 4 -29.95 -8.86 4.16
C SER A 4 -29.90 -7.33 4.23
N ASP A 5 -28.96 -6.77 5.01
CA ASP A 5 -28.77 -5.33 5.17
C ASP A 5 -27.53 -4.90 4.37
N PRO A 6 -27.73 -4.28 3.19
CA PRO A 6 -26.63 -3.89 2.32
C PRO A 6 -25.75 -2.77 2.91
N VAL A 7 -26.26 -1.97 3.86
CA VAL A 7 -25.47 -0.91 4.52
C VAL A 7 -24.52 -1.55 5.52
N TRP A 8 -25.04 -2.44 6.37
CA TRP A 8 -24.21 -3.20 7.32
C TRP A 8 -23.11 -3.98 6.59
N ASP A 9 -23.47 -4.66 5.50
CA ASP A 9 -22.53 -5.47 4.72
C ASP A 9 -21.41 -4.60 4.12
N ALA A 10 -21.73 -3.38 3.66
CA ALA A 10 -20.74 -2.42 3.16
C ALA A 10 -19.81 -1.91 4.27
N GLU A 11 -20.36 -1.57 5.44
CA GLU A 11 -19.56 -1.10 6.59
C GLU A 11 -18.57 -2.18 7.05
N CYS A 12 -19.00 -3.44 7.10
CA CYS A 12 -18.13 -4.54 7.49
C CYS A 12 -17.09 -4.89 6.44
N TYR A 13 -17.42 -4.74 5.15
CA TYR A 13 -16.44 -4.87 4.08
C TYR A 13 -15.37 -3.77 4.15
N ALA A 14 -15.77 -2.52 4.40
CA ALA A 14 -14.85 -1.39 4.58
C ALA A 14 -13.93 -1.61 5.80
N ALA A 15 -14.49 -2.03 6.94
CA ALA A 15 -13.69 -2.31 8.13
C ALA A 15 -12.69 -3.47 7.94
N GLU A 16 -13.02 -4.47 7.12
CA GLU A 16 -12.09 -5.53 6.77
C GLU A 16 -11.00 -5.02 5.80
N GLN A 17 -11.35 -4.17 4.83
CA GLN A 17 -10.37 -3.51 3.96
C GLN A 17 -9.38 -2.65 4.76
N ASP A 18 -9.86 -1.88 5.73
CA ASP A 18 -9.01 -1.07 6.61
C ASP A 18 -8.01 -1.94 7.39
N ARG A 19 -8.46 -3.06 7.96
CA ARG A 19 -7.59 -4.00 8.68
C ARG A 19 -6.51 -4.64 7.81
N GLN A 20 -6.82 -4.91 6.54
CA GLN A 20 -5.84 -5.45 5.61
C GLN A 20 -4.87 -4.37 5.12
N THR A 21 -5.32 -3.11 5.07
CA THR A 21 -4.51 -1.95 4.68
C THR A 21 -3.56 -1.52 5.79
N ASP A 22 -3.98 -1.56 7.06
CA ASP A 22 -3.15 -1.25 8.24
C ASP A 22 -1.91 -2.16 8.38
N ARG A 23 -1.91 -3.33 7.74
CA ARG A 23 -0.78 -4.26 7.74
C ARG A 23 0.22 -4.00 6.63
N ARG A 24 -0.10 -3.11 5.68
CA ARG A 24 0.75 -2.83 4.53
C ARG A 24 1.81 -1.80 4.92
N PRO A 25 3.04 -1.93 4.40
CA PRO A 25 4.06 -0.91 4.58
C PRO A 25 3.57 0.42 3.98
N VAL A 26 3.87 1.52 4.67
CA VAL A 26 3.54 2.87 4.21
C VAL A 26 4.72 3.38 3.38
N CYS A 27 4.42 3.99 2.24
CA CYS A 27 5.43 4.63 1.42
C CYS A 27 6.00 5.85 2.14
N ASP A 28 7.32 5.88 2.34
CA ASP A 28 8.01 7.00 3.01
C ASP A 28 7.96 8.30 2.19
N CYS A 29 7.80 8.20 0.87
CA CYS A 29 7.75 9.35 -0.02
C CYS A 29 6.37 10.02 -0.09
N CYS A 30 5.27 9.27 -0.22
CA CYS A 30 3.93 9.83 -0.36
C CYS A 30 3.07 9.71 0.91
N GLY A 31 3.48 8.91 1.89
CA GLY A 31 2.73 8.69 3.13
C GLY A 31 1.51 7.78 2.99
N GLU A 32 1.23 7.27 1.79
CA GLU A 32 0.12 6.35 1.54
C GLU A 32 0.52 4.88 1.77
N PRO A 33 -0.38 4.02 2.28
CA PRO A 33 -0.14 2.58 2.35
C PRO A 33 0.09 2.00 0.95
N ILE A 34 1.13 1.18 0.81
CA ILE A 34 1.48 0.55 -0.47
C ILE A 34 0.43 -0.51 -0.81
N GLN A 35 -0.43 -0.18 -1.78
CA GLN A 35 -1.49 -1.08 -2.28
C GLN A 35 -0.96 -2.14 -3.27
N GLU A 36 0.21 -1.89 -3.84
CA GLU A 36 0.88 -2.78 -4.79
C GLU A 36 1.39 -4.05 -4.10
N ASP A 37 1.47 -5.16 -4.85
CA ASP A 37 2.02 -6.43 -4.32
C ASP A 37 3.55 -6.39 -4.23
N CYS A 38 4.19 -5.46 -4.92
CA CYS A 38 5.63 -5.25 -4.94
C CYS A 38 5.94 -3.81 -4.55
N ALA A 39 6.96 -3.61 -3.72
CA ALA A 39 7.50 -2.30 -3.38
C ALA A 39 9.02 -2.38 -3.22
N LEU A 40 9.67 -1.22 -3.36
CA LEU A 40 11.10 -1.11 -3.11
C LEU A 40 11.32 -0.95 -1.60
N HIS A 41 12.18 -1.80 -1.04
CA HIS A 41 12.67 -1.64 0.32
C HIS A 41 14.15 -1.30 0.27
N TYR A 42 14.48 -0.05 0.59
CA TYR A 42 15.83 0.49 0.45
C TYR A 42 16.20 1.31 1.69
N LYS A 43 17.42 1.13 2.23
CA LYS A 43 17.91 1.81 3.45
C LYS A 43 16.95 1.77 4.65
N GLY A 44 16.08 0.76 4.74
CA GLY A 44 15.11 0.61 5.83
C GLY A 44 13.82 1.40 5.65
N VAL A 45 13.60 2.02 4.48
CA VAL A 45 12.34 2.66 4.10
C VAL A 45 11.64 1.85 3.01
N TRP A 46 10.31 1.96 2.98
CA TRP A 46 9.46 1.36 1.94
C TRP A 46 9.02 2.45 0.97
N LEU A 47 9.07 2.16 -0.32
CA LEU A 47 8.68 3.08 -1.39
C LEU A 47 7.76 2.37 -2.38
N CYS A 48 6.63 2.99 -2.72
CA CYS A 48 5.75 2.51 -3.79
C CYS A 48 6.41 2.68 -5.16
N TRP A 49 6.01 1.87 -6.12
CA TRP A 49 6.56 1.91 -7.48
C TRP A 49 6.34 3.24 -8.18
N GLU A 50 5.22 3.91 -7.92
CA GLU A 50 4.96 5.25 -8.45
C GLU A 50 5.98 6.27 -7.97
N CYS A 51 6.32 6.28 -6.68
CA CYS A 51 7.34 7.15 -6.12
C CYS A 51 8.74 6.79 -6.61
N VAL A 52 9.05 5.50 -6.78
CA VAL A 52 10.34 5.05 -7.34
C VAL A 52 10.48 5.47 -8.80
N ASN A 53 9.47 5.23 -9.63
CA ASN A 53 9.53 5.56 -11.06
C ASN A 53 9.55 7.07 -11.34
N ASN A 54 8.94 7.88 -10.48
CA ASN A 54 8.94 9.34 -10.61
C ASN A 54 10.24 9.99 -10.11
N ASN A 55 11.14 9.25 -9.46
CA ASN A 55 12.39 9.76 -8.92
C ASN A 55 13.57 8.94 -9.48
N GLU A 56 14.28 9.51 -10.46
CA GLU A 56 15.44 8.88 -11.12
C GLU A 56 16.52 8.38 -10.13
N GLU A 57 16.63 9.00 -8.95
CA GLU A 57 17.58 8.64 -7.89
C GLU A 57 17.40 7.20 -7.35
N TYR A 58 16.18 6.63 -7.43
CA TYR A 58 15.91 5.26 -6.96
C TYR A 58 15.98 4.21 -8.09
N ILE A 59 16.12 4.62 -9.34
CA ILE A 59 16.10 3.74 -10.52
C ILE A 59 17.47 3.13 -10.79
N GLU A 60 18.57 3.85 -10.53
CA GLU A 60 19.93 3.37 -10.80
C GLU A 60 20.38 2.24 -9.88
N GLU A 61 19.89 2.18 -8.64
CA GLU A 61 20.35 1.20 -7.63
C GLU A 61 19.49 -0.08 -7.54
N ALA A 62 18.36 -0.15 -8.26
CA ALA A 62 17.50 -1.34 -8.29
C ALA A 62 17.92 -2.38 -9.34
N TRP A 63 18.95 -2.09 -10.15
CA TRP A 63 19.43 -2.91 -11.27
C TRP A 63 20.87 -3.47 -11.10
N GLU A 64 21.50 -3.29 -9.92
CA GLU A 64 22.72 -4.03 -9.53
C GLU A 64 22.41 -5.30 -8.72
#